data_AF-A0A284RCL2-F1
#
_entry.id   AF-A0A284RCL2-F1
#
_cell.length_a   1.000
_cell.length_b   1.000
_cell.length_c   1.000
_cell.angle_alpha   90.00
_cell.angle_beta   90.00
_cell.angle_gamma   90.00
#
_symmetry.space_group_name_H-M   'P 1'
#
loop_
_entity.id
_entity.type
_entity.pdbx_description
1 polymer ?
#
loop_
_entity_poly.entity_id
_entity_poly.type
_entity_poly.pdbx_seq_one_letter_code
_entity_poly.pdbx_strand_id
1 'polypeptide(L)'
;MSASGINPRFKGIQRQDFLDIMKHASEDQNEITVLANAVCTLLNDHESFHLNLVCLITQTSLAAVFRHSAISSILTPIRDIVVEFYVATSAMWNEVYLFLQQGLYILRSEAESSHKNIANAEHHIRAAQVDYLRACQIIESRFEDLLWDSEELLIAQLRGSCGLEILLRLTKRYCPLSSYRLIVMEGIPRRLSMLWDAREILACCNHLGEVMSRIQIRFRSPEWRAYYTGRRDVINLFANTSYYTLVWRDRVENHITYGLYKFNTQVELNIDNRYVGPWDPTEFVWKWYRFWR
;
A
#
# COMPACT_ATOMS: atom_id res chain seq x y z
N MET A 1 -24.76 -15.27 9.99
CA MET A 1 -24.77 -13.80 9.99
C MET A 1 -23.79 -13.30 11.04
N SER A 2 -23.12 -12.18 10.74
CA SER A 2 -21.99 -11.55 11.45
C SER A 2 -20.60 -12.07 11.07
N ALA A 3 -20.09 -11.52 9.96
CA ALA A 3 -18.67 -11.53 9.59
C ALA A 3 -18.14 -10.09 9.73
N SER A 4 -17.88 -9.67 10.97
CA SER A 4 -17.07 -8.47 11.25
C SER A 4 -15.63 -8.91 11.49
N GLY A 5 -14.93 -9.25 10.41
CA GLY A 5 -13.50 -9.59 10.41
C GLY A 5 -12.63 -8.34 10.49
N ILE A 6 -12.83 -7.50 11.51
CA ILE A 6 -11.92 -6.38 11.80
C ILE A 6 -10.77 -6.93 12.65
N ASN A 7 -9.59 -7.04 12.04
CA ASN A 7 -8.36 -7.43 12.73
C ASN A 7 -8.00 -6.36 13.79
N PRO A 8 -7.98 -6.67 15.10
CA PRO A 8 -7.96 -5.66 16.17
C PRO A 8 -6.55 -5.15 16.52
N ARG A 9 -5.60 -5.14 15.58
CA ARG A 9 -4.21 -4.75 15.84
C ARG A 9 -3.65 -3.70 14.88
N PHE A 10 -4.37 -2.60 14.66
CA PHE A 10 -3.77 -1.36 14.12
C PHE A 10 -4.44 -0.13 14.75
N LYS A 11 -4.07 0.18 16.00
CA LYS A 11 -4.20 1.53 16.54
C LYS A 11 -2.94 2.31 16.18
N GLY A 12 -2.79 2.63 14.89
CA GLY A 12 -1.96 3.75 14.49
C GLY A 12 -2.71 5.02 14.87
N ILE A 13 -2.05 5.91 15.60
CA ILE A 13 -2.59 7.14 16.19
C ILE A 13 -3.27 8.09 15.16
N GLN A 14 -3.24 7.81 13.86
CA GLN A 14 -3.71 8.70 12.80
C GLN A 14 -5.18 8.52 12.40
N ARG A 15 -5.77 7.32 12.55
CA ARG A 15 -7.15 7.04 12.09
C ARG A 15 -8.19 7.76 12.94
N GLN A 16 -7.98 7.78 14.27
CA GLN A 16 -8.95 8.34 15.20
C GLN A 16 -8.99 9.87 15.07
N ASP A 17 -7.82 10.51 15.04
CA ASP A 17 -7.71 11.97 14.87
C ASP A 17 -8.32 12.44 13.55
N PHE A 18 -8.08 11.71 12.44
CA PHE A 18 -8.67 12.05 11.14
C PHE A 18 -10.18 11.83 11.09
N LEU A 19 -10.66 10.69 11.61
CA LEU A 19 -12.10 10.41 11.68
C LEU A 19 -12.84 11.37 12.62
N ASP A 20 -12.19 11.82 13.69
CA ASP A 20 -12.76 12.79 14.62
C ASP A 20 -12.79 14.21 14.00
N ILE A 21 -11.80 14.57 13.19
CA ILE A 21 -11.87 15.79 12.35
C ILE A 21 -13.05 15.71 11.35
N MET A 22 -13.28 14.55 10.74
CA MET A 22 -14.37 14.36 9.78
C MET A 22 -15.77 14.38 10.42
N LYS A 23 -15.91 13.97 11.69
CA LYS A 23 -17.21 14.05 12.40
C LYS A 23 -17.71 15.48 12.58
N HIS A 24 -16.85 16.47 12.43
CA HIS A 24 -17.18 17.88 12.52
C HIS A 24 -17.39 18.58 11.16
N ALA A 25 -17.24 17.86 10.04
CA ALA A 25 -17.53 18.37 8.70
C ALA A 25 -19.05 18.36 8.44
N SER A 26 -19.64 19.52 8.11
CA SER A 26 -21.08 19.65 7.84
C SER A 26 -21.47 18.92 6.55
N GLU A 27 -22.70 18.38 6.46
CA GLU A 27 -23.24 17.65 5.28
C GLU A 27 -23.12 18.43 3.94
N ASP A 28 -22.99 19.76 3.96
CA ASP A 28 -22.73 20.61 2.79
C ASP A 28 -21.31 20.49 2.19
N GLN A 29 -20.37 19.81 2.87
CA GLN A 29 -18.96 19.63 2.48
C GLN A 29 -18.69 18.29 1.76
N ASN A 30 -19.70 17.81 1.04
CA ASN A 30 -19.76 16.43 0.56
C ASN A 30 -18.51 16.05 -0.28
N GLU A 31 -18.11 16.85 -1.25
CA GLU A 31 -17.00 16.49 -2.17
C GLU A 31 -15.61 16.49 -1.49
N ILE A 32 -15.35 17.41 -0.55
CA ILE A 32 -14.06 17.54 0.15
C ILE A 32 -13.93 16.45 1.23
N THR A 33 -15.05 16.11 1.88
CA THR A 33 -15.11 14.99 2.82
C THR A 33 -14.95 13.66 2.09
N VAL A 34 -15.55 13.50 0.91
CA VAL A 34 -15.33 12.34 0.05
C VAL A 34 -13.87 12.24 -0.40
N LEU A 35 -13.22 13.36 -0.72
CA LEU A 35 -11.79 13.39 -1.03
C LEU A 35 -10.94 12.87 0.13
N ALA A 36 -11.17 13.40 1.33
CA ALA A 36 -10.52 12.97 2.57
C ALA A 36 -10.71 11.47 2.83
N ASN A 37 -11.93 10.96 2.65
CA ASN A 37 -12.26 9.54 2.75
C ASN A 37 -11.49 8.68 1.74
N ALA A 38 -11.49 9.08 0.47
CA ALA A 38 -10.81 8.36 -0.60
C ALA A 38 -9.30 8.26 -0.32
N VAL A 39 -8.68 9.37 0.12
CA VAL A 39 -7.28 9.37 0.56
C VAL A 39 -7.08 8.36 1.69
N CYS A 40 -7.87 8.42 2.77
CA CYS A 40 -7.70 7.51 3.90
C CYS A 40 -7.89 6.03 3.58
N THR A 41 -8.87 5.68 2.74
CA THR A 41 -9.05 4.30 2.28
C THR A 41 -7.81 3.83 1.53
N LEU A 42 -7.34 4.63 0.57
CA LEU A 42 -6.20 4.31 -0.25
C LEU A 42 -4.90 4.14 0.57
N LEU A 43 -4.73 4.93 1.64
CA LEU A 43 -3.62 4.74 2.60
C LEU A 43 -3.64 3.35 3.25
N ASN A 44 -4.80 2.92 3.77
CA ASN A 44 -4.93 1.65 4.46
C ASN A 44 -4.70 0.47 3.50
N ASP A 45 -5.25 0.57 2.29
CA ASP A 45 -5.15 -0.50 1.30
C ASP A 45 -3.69 -0.68 0.86
N HIS A 46 -2.97 0.42 0.62
CA HIS A 46 -1.54 0.34 0.34
C HIS A 46 -0.71 -0.19 1.52
N GLU A 47 -1.00 0.20 2.76
CA GLU A 47 -0.30 -0.36 3.94
C GLU A 47 -0.53 -1.87 4.04
N SER A 48 -1.78 -2.32 3.87
CA SER A 48 -2.14 -3.74 3.84
C SER A 48 -1.39 -4.49 2.73
N PHE A 49 -1.40 -3.94 1.52
CA PHE A 49 -0.69 -4.49 0.36
C PHE A 49 0.82 -4.60 0.61
N HIS A 50 1.45 -3.57 1.17
CA HIS A 50 2.86 -3.59 1.56
C HIS A 50 3.17 -4.69 2.57
N LEU A 51 2.37 -4.78 3.64
CA LEU A 51 2.54 -5.78 4.68
C LEU A 51 2.43 -7.20 4.13
N ASN A 52 1.45 -7.45 3.25
CA ASN A 52 1.26 -8.76 2.64
C ASN A 52 2.44 -9.15 1.74
N LEU A 53 2.96 -8.21 0.94
CA LEU A 53 4.14 -8.45 0.11
C LEU A 53 5.37 -8.76 0.96
N VAL A 54 5.69 -7.91 1.94
CA VAL A 54 6.87 -8.09 2.79
C VAL A 54 6.76 -9.38 3.59
N CYS A 55 5.56 -9.72 4.08
CA CYS A 55 5.31 -10.99 4.76
C CYS A 55 5.51 -12.18 3.82
N LEU A 56 4.98 -12.14 2.58
CA LEU A 56 5.18 -13.21 1.60
C LEU A 56 6.68 -13.43 1.36
N ILE A 57 7.40 -12.36 1.03
CA ILE A 57 8.83 -12.36 0.74
C ILE A 57 9.63 -12.90 1.94
N THR A 58 9.40 -12.35 3.13
CA THR A 58 10.08 -12.73 4.37
C THR A 58 9.88 -14.21 4.70
N GLN A 59 8.62 -14.64 4.72
CA GLN A 59 8.29 -15.95 5.27
C GLN A 59 8.67 -17.09 4.34
N THR A 60 8.52 -16.89 3.02
CA THR A 60 8.97 -17.87 2.02
C THR A 60 10.49 -18.01 2.01
N SER A 61 11.25 -16.92 2.14
CA SER A 61 12.71 -16.97 2.29
C SER A 61 13.15 -17.71 3.56
N LEU A 62 12.50 -17.46 4.70
CA LEU A 62 12.81 -18.16 5.96
C LEU A 62 12.42 -19.65 5.93
N ALA A 63 11.30 -19.98 5.28
CA ALA A 63 10.81 -21.35 5.17
C ALA A 63 11.70 -22.26 4.30
N ALA A 64 12.59 -21.68 3.48
CA ALA A 64 13.43 -22.41 2.55
C ALA A 64 14.88 -21.90 2.55
N VAL A 65 15.50 -21.86 3.74
CA VAL A 65 16.90 -21.43 3.95
C VAL A 65 17.89 -22.09 2.96
N PHE A 66 17.78 -23.40 2.75
CA PHE A 66 18.66 -24.14 1.83
C PHE A 66 18.30 -24.02 0.34
N ARG A 67 17.19 -23.36 0.01
CA ARG A 67 16.74 -23.10 -1.38
C ARG A 67 16.55 -21.61 -1.63
N HIS A 68 17.28 -20.78 -0.90
CA HIS A 68 17.17 -19.34 -0.96
C HIS A 68 17.33 -18.80 -2.39
N SER A 69 18.26 -19.36 -3.19
CA SER A 69 18.45 -18.94 -4.58
C SER A 69 17.20 -19.16 -5.44
N ALA A 70 16.56 -20.32 -5.34
CA ALA A 70 15.36 -20.66 -6.10
C ALA A 70 14.13 -19.86 -5.65
N ILE A 71 13.97 -19.66 -4.34
CA ILE A 71 12.89 -18.81 -3.79
C ILE A 71 13.11 -17.36 -4.23
N SER A 72 14.34 -16.85 -4.11
CA SER A 72 14.68 -15.49 -4.53
C SER A 72 14.44 -15.29 -6.03
N SER A 73 14.74 -16.26 -6.90
CA SER A 73 14.47 -16.13 -8.33
C SER A 73 12.99 -15.99 -8.68
N ILE A 74 12.09 -16.52 -7.84
CA ILE A 74 10.63 -16.38 -8.02
C ILE A 74 10.14 -15.05 -7.44
N LEU A 75 10.66 -14.65 -6.28
CA LEU A 75 10.20 -13.43 -5.58
C LEU A 75 10.76 -12.14 -6.18
N THR A 76 11.95 -12.16 -6.78
CA THR A 76 12.59 -10.98 -7.34
C THR A 76 11.71 -10.30 -8.41
N PRO A 77 11.16 -11.02 -9.41
CA PRO A 77 10.21 -10.43 -10.36
C PRO A 77 8.98 -9.79 -9.69
N ILE A 78 8.39 -10.43 -8.67
CA ILE A 78 7.22 -9.91 -7.94
C ILE A 78 7.60 -8.59 -7.28
N ARG A 79 8.73 -8.58 -6.56
CA ARG A 79 9.26 -7.40 -5.90
C ARG A 79 9.47 -6.27 -6.90
N ASP A 80 10.13 -6.54 -8.02
CA ASP A 80 10.51 -5.51 -8.99
C ASP A 80 9.26 -4.87 -9.63
N ILE A 81 8.25 -5.67 -9.98
CA ILE A 81 6.96 -5.14 -10.46
C ILE A 81 6.29 -4.28 -9.40
N VAL A 82 6.28 -4.71 -8.13
CA VAL A 82 5.67 -3.91 -7.07
C VAL A 82 6.45 -2.62 -6.81
N VAL A 83 7.77 -2.61 -6.96
CA VAL A 83 8.57 -1.38 -6.90
C VAL A 83 8.14 -0.43 -8.02
N GLU A 84 7.99 -0.91 -9.25
CA GLU A 84 7.49 -0.09 -10.37
C GLU A 84 6.09 0.48 -10.06
N PHE A 85 5.20 -0.34 -9.49
CA PHE A 85 3.86 0.08 -9.06
C PHE A 85 3.92 1.15 -7.96
N TYR A 86 4.79 1.00 -6.95
CA TYR A 86 4.95 2.01 -5.91
C TYR A 86 5.53 3.31 -6.43
N VAL A 87 6.44 3.25 -7.41
CA VAL A 87 6.97 4.46 -8.05
C VAL A 87 5.85 5.20 -8.77
N ALA A 88 5.02 4.50 -9.56
CA ALA A 88 3.90 5.12 -10.27
C ALA A 88 2.86 5.71 -9.30
N THR A 89 2.48 4.96 -8.26
CA THR A 89 1.50 5.44 -7.27
C THR A 89 2.06 6.58 -6.42
N SER A 90 3.36 6.57 -6.06
CA SER A 90 4.00 7.69 -5.36
C SER A 90 4.01 8.98 -6.19
N ALA A 91 4.28 8.88 -7.50
CA ALA A 91 4.20 10.01 -8.41
C ALA A 91 2.77 10.58 -8.47
N MET A 92 1.76 9.71 -8.62
CA MET A 92 0.35 10.09 -8.55
C MET A 92 0.02 10.79 -7.22
N TRP A 93 0.48 10.26 -6.09
CA TRP A 93 0.27 10.86 -4.77
C TRP A 93 0.90 12.26 -4.64
N ASN A 94 2.06 12.47 -5.25
CA ASN A 94 2.67 13.79 -5.31
C ASN A 94 1.79 14.79 -6.07
N GLU A 95 1.19 14.37 -7.19
CA GLU A 95 0.26 15.21 -7.94
C GLU A 95 -1.04 15.49 -7.17
N VAL A 96 -1.57 14.52 -6.42
CA VAL A 96 -2.71 14.72 -5.50
C VAL A 96 -2.36 15.75 -4.43
N TYR A 97 -1.16 15.66 -3.83
CA TYR A 97 -0.69 16.64 -2.86
C TYR A 97 -0.61 18.05 -3.47
N LEU A 98 -0.03 18.19 -4.67
CA LEU A 98 0.08 19.47 -5.35
C LEU A 98 -1.29 20.05 -5.72
N PHE A 99 -2.23 19.22 -6.16
CA PHE A 99 -3.63 19.62 -6.36
C PHE A 99 -4.25 20.20 -5.08
N LEU A 100 -4.09 19.51 -3.94
CA LEU A 100 -4.60 19.97 -2.66
C LEU A 100 -3.99 21.32 -2.24
N GLN A 101 -2.69 21.52 -2.51
CA GLN A 101 -2.01 22.81 -2.30
C GLN A 101 -2.62 23.92 -3.17
N GLN A 102 -2.90 23.65 -4.45
CA GLN A 102 -3.60 24.63 -5.31
C GLN A 102 -4.98 24.97 -4.74
N GLY A 103 -5.73 23.96 -4.27
CA GLY A 103 -7.02 24.15 -3.60
C GLY A 103 -6.92 25.07 -2.37
N LEU A 104 -5.90 24.87 -1.53
CA LEU A 104 -5.63 25.75 -0.38
C LEU A 104 -5.36 27.19 -0.81
N TYR A 105 -4.57 27.42 -1.86
CA TYR A 105 -4.32 28.77 -2.36
C TYR A 105 -5.59 29.43 -2.89
N ILE A 106 -6.45 28.67 -3.60
CA ILE A 106 -7.75 29.16 -4.10
C ILE A 106 -8.66 29.57 -2.93
N LEU A 107 -8.71 28.79 -1.86
CA LEU A 107 -9.58 29.05 -0.71
C LEU A 107 -9.04 30.14 0.23
N ARG A 108 -7.74 30.44 0.18
CA ARG A 108 -7.07 31.46 1.02
C ARG A 108 -6.93 32.83 0.37
N SER A 109 -7.00 32.94 -0.97
CA SER A 109 -6.74 34.19 -1.70
C SER A 109 -8.00 34.89 -2.19
N GLU A 110 -7.95 36.21 -2.28
CA GLU A 110 -8.87 37.02 -3.09
C GLU A 110 -8.48 36.98 -4.59
N ALA A 111 -9.42 37.40 -5.45
CA ALA A 111 -9.72 36.88 -6.78
C ALA A 111 -8.59 36.74 -7.83
N GLU A 112 -7.54 37.58 -7.83
CA GLU A 112 -6.58 37.65 -8.95
C GLU A 112 -5.61 36.46 -9.04
N SER A 113 -5.27 35.81 -7.92
CA SER A 113 -4.38 34.62 -7.94
C SER A 113 -5.11 33.32 -8.31
N SER A 114 -6.44 33.33 -8.32
CA SER A 114 -7.27 32.12 -8.43
C SER A 114 -7.17 31.45 -9.81
N HIS A 115 -7.06 32.22 -10.90
CA HIS A 115 -7.02 31.67 -12.27
C HIS A 115 -5.78 30.80 -12.52
N LYS A 116 -4.60 31.25 -12.07
CA LYS A 116 -3.36 30.47 -12.18
C LYS A 116 -3.45 29.18 -11.37
N ASN A 117 -3.97 29.26 -10.15
CA ASN A 117 -4.09 28.10 -9.27
C ASN A 117 -5.12 27.08 -9.80
N ILE A 118 -6.20 27.54 -10.44
CA ILE A 118 -7.19 26.66 -11.10
C ILE A 118 -6.56 25.91 -12.28
N ALA A 119 -5.78 26.60 -13.13
CA ALA A 119 -5.08 25.98 -14.23
C ALA A 119 -4.03 24.96 -13.74
N ASN A 120 -3.29 25.29 -12.68
CA ASN A 120 -2.36 24.37 -12.04
C ASN A 120 -3.07 23.14 -11.46
N ALA A 121 -4.20 23.32 -10.78
CA ALA A 121 -5.00 22.21 -10.24
C ALA A 121 -5.41 21.23 -11.34
N GLU A 122 -5.82 21.74 -12.49
CA GLU A 122 -6.15 20.92 -13.67
C GLU A 122 -4.93 20.20 -14.26
N HIS A 123 -3.77 20.85 -14.28
CA HIS A 123 -2.52 20.23 -14.68
C HIS A 123 -2.16 19.03 -13.78
N HIS A 124 -2.26 19.19 -12.46
CA HIS A 124 -1.98 18.12 -11.51
C HIS A 124 -2.97 16.94 -11.63
N ILE A 125 -4.25 17.20 -11.92
CA ILE A 125 -5.22 16.11 -12.21
C ILE A 125 -4.77 15.31 -13.44
N ARG A 126 -4.38 15.99 -14.52
CA ARG A 126 -3.91 15.29 -15.74
C ARG A 126 -2.62 14.51 -15.49
N ALA A 127 -1.68 15.07 -14.74
CA ALA A 127 -0.43 14.39 -14.38
C ALA A 127 -0.72 13.14 -13.53
N ALA A 128 -1.56 13.26 -12.50
CA ALA A 128 -2.01 12.12 -11.69
C ALA A 128 -2.67 11.03 -12.54
N GLN A 129 -3.49 11.41 -13.53
CA GLN A 129 -4.13 10.45 -14.45
C GLN A 129 -3.10 9.66 -15.28
N VAL A 130 -2.02 10.30 -15.73
CA VAL A 130 -0.95 9.62 -16.49
C VAL A 130 -0.28 8.56 -15.62
N ASP A 131 0.06 8.89 -14.37
CA ASP A 131 0.68 7.96 -13.44
C ASP A 131 -0.27 6.84 -13.00
N TYR A 132 -1.57 7.14 -12.85
CA TYR A 132 -2.61 6.14 -12.64
C TYR A 132 -2.68 5.12 -13.80
N LEU A 133 -2.72 5.60 -15.05
CA LEU A 133 -2.75 4.71 -16.22
C LEU A 133 -1.50 3.84 -16.32
N ARG A 134 -0.33 4.40 -15.96
CA ARG A 134 0.91 3.63 -15.84
C ARG A 134 0.79 2.55 -14.77
N ALA A 135 0.21 2.85 -13.61
CA ALA A 135 -0.02 1.87 -12.55
C ALA A 135 -0.98 0.75 -12.99
N CYS A 136 -2.06 1.07 -13.71
CA CYS A 136 -2.95 0.08 -14.32
C CYS A 136 -2.20 -0.86 -15.25
N GLN A 137 -1.40 -0.29 -16.17
CA GLN A 137 -0.61 -1.10 -17.10
C GLN A 137 0.33 -2.07 -16.37
N ILE A 138 0.99 -1.63 -15.30
CA ILE A 138 1.89 -2.49 -14.52
C ILE A 138 1.14 -3.69 -13.91
N ILE A 139 -0.02 -3.44 -13.30
CA ILE A 139 -0.81 -4.48 -12.65
C ILE A 139 -1.43 -5.43 -13.68
N GLU A 140 -2.17 -4.89 -14.65
CA GLU A 140 -2.97 -5.66 -15.59
C GLU A 140 -2.12 -6.47 -16.59
N SER A 141 -0.96 -5.94 -17.01
CA SER A 141 -0.17 -6.59 -18.07
C SER A 141 0.91 -7.56 -17.59
N ARG A 142 1.34 -7.45 -16.33
CA ARG A 142 2.52 -8.18 -15.83
C ARG A 142 2.33 -8.79 -14.47
N PHE A 143 1.64 -8.11 -13.55
CA PHE A 143 1.62 -8.55 -12.16
C PHE A 143 0.75 -9.78 -11.96
N GLU A 144 -0.43 -9.83 -12.59
CA GLU A 144 -1.40 -10.91 -12.37
C GLU A 144 -0.90 -12.26 -12.88
N ASP A 145 -0.42 -12.31 -14.12
CA ASP A 145 0.17 -13.52 -14.70
C ASP A 145 1.35 -14.00 -13.86
N LEU A 146 2.19 -13.06 -13.38
CA LEU A 146 3.31 -13.39 -12.53
C LEU A 146 2.87 -13.97 -11.17
N LEU A 147 1.85 -13.40 -10.52
CA LEU A 147 1.35 -13.92 -9.25
C LEU A 147 0.78 -15.34 -9.43
N TRP A 148 0.07 -15.58 -10.53
CA TRP A 148 -0.49 -16.89 -10.86
C TRP A 148 0.62 -17.94 -11.04
N ASP A 149 1.63 -17.65 -11.87
CA ASP A 149 2.75 -18.55 -12.11
C ASP A 149 3.60 -18.78 -10.85
N SER A 150 3.70 -17.77 -10.00
CA SER A 150 4.53 -17.83 -8.79
C SER A 150 3.94 -18.69 -7.69
N GLU A 151 2.61 -18.88 -7.63
CA GLU A 151 1.97 -19.67 -6.58
C GLU A 151 2.49 -21.11 -6.57
N GLU A 152 2.32 -21.81 -7.69
CA GLU A 152 2.72 -23.21 -7.80
C GLU A 152 4.23 -23.37 -7.65
N LEU A 153 5.01 -22.44 -8.20
CA LEU A 153 6.47 -22.45 -8.11
C LEU A 153 6.95 -22.30 -6.66
N LEU A 154 6.38 -21.35 -5.89
CA LEU A 154 6.74 -21.17 -4.48
C LEU A 154 6.34 -22.40 -3.66
N ILE A 155 5.13 -22.93 -3.87
CA ILE A 155 4.66 -24.13 -3.16
C ILE A 155 5.55 -25.33 -3.50
N ALA A 156 5.94 -25.52 -4.76
CA ALA A 156 6.81 -26.62 -5.17
C ALA A 156 8.21 -26.51 -4.54
N GLN A 157 8.80 -25.31 -4.52
CA GLN A 157 10.09 -25.08 -3.88
C GLN A 157 10.05 -25.31 -2.37
N LEU A 158 8.96 -24.87 -1.72
CA LEU A 158 8.74 -25.12 -0.30
C LEU A 158 8.34 -26.57 0.00
N ARG A 159 7.68 -27.31 -0.89
CA ARG A 159 7.39 -28.73 -0.66
C ARG A 159 8.67 -29.57 -0.71
N GLY A 160 9.53 -29.29 -1.68
CA GLY A 160 10.75 -30.05 -1.92
C GLY A 160 10.48 -31.47 -2.45
N SER A 161 11.44 -32.39 -2.29
CA SER A 161 11.27 -33.77 -2.76
C SER A 161 10.24 -34.52 -1.91
N CYS A 162 9.65 -35.58 -2.47
CA CYS A 162 8.67 -36.44 -1.77
C CYS A 162 9.19 -36.93 -0.39
N GLY A 163 10.47 -37.31 -0.31
CA GLY A 163 11.10 -37.71 0.95
C GLY A 163 11.20 -36.57 1.98
N LEU A 164 11.48 -35.34 1.53
CA LEU A 164 11.51 -34.17 2.40
C LEU A 164 10.11 -33.84 2.92
N GLU A 165 9.08 -33.95 2.07
CA GLU A 165 7.70 -33.71 2.48
C GLU A 165 7.24 -34.70 3.56
N ILE A 166 7.57 -35.98 3.40
CA ILE A 166 7.29 -37.01 4.40
C ILE A 166 8.01 -36.67 5.72
N LEU A 167 9.28 -36.31 5.65
CA LEU A 167 10.06 -35.89 6.82
C LEU A 167 9.41 -34.70 7.53
N LEU A 168 9.06 -33.65 6.79
CA LEU A 168 8.42 -32.43 7.34
C LEU A 168 7.10 -32.73 8.04
N ARG A 169 6.28 -33.62 7.47
CA ARG A 169 5.00 -34.03 8.07
C ARG A 169 5.22 -34.84 9.35
N LEU A 170 6.19 -35.75 9.35
CA LEU A 170 6.53 -36.58 10.52
C LEU A 170 7.12 -35.74 11.66
N THR A 171 7.99 -34.78 11.33
CA THR A 171 8.67 -33.94 12.33
C THR A 171 7.89 -32.70 12.72
N LYS A 172 6.72 -32.43 12.12
CA LYS A 172 5.91 -31.21 12.36
C LYS A 172 5.69 -30.91 13.85
N ARG A 173 5.43 -31.93 14.67
CA ARG A 173 5.17 -31.77 16.12
C ARG A 173 6.40 -31.43 16.94
N TYR A 174 7.59 -31.74 16.44
CA TYR A 174 8.83 -31.70 17.23
C TYR A 174 9.88 -30.73 16.66
N CYS A 175 9.76 -30.35 15.40
CA CYS A 175 10.66 -29.43 14.71
C CYS A 175 9.91 -28.14 14.34
N PRO A 176 10.19 -27.00 15.03
CA PRO A 176 9.54 -25.73 14.75
C PRO A 176 9.71 -25.25 13.30
N LEU A 177 10.86 -25.53 12.68
CA LEU A 177 11.11 -25.20 11.26
C LEU A 177 10.19 -25.98 10.32
N SER A 178 9.96 -27.26 10.61
CA SER A 178 9.06 -28.10 9.82
C SER A 178 7.61 -27.63 9.93
N SER A 179 7.19 -27.23 11.14
CA SER A 179 5.88 -26.62 11.36
C SER A 179 5.74 -25.28 10.64
N TYR A 180 6.73 -24.39 10.77
CA TYR A 180 6.73 -23.07 10.14
C TYR A 180 6.65 -23.18 8.62
N ARG A 181 7.45 -24.05 8.01
CA ARG A 181 7.45 -24.25 6.55
C ARG A 181 6.09 -24.69 6.01
N LEU A 182 5.41 -25.61 6.69
CA LEU A 182 4.06 -26.05 6.31
C LEU A 182 3.02 -24.91 6.44
N ILE A 183 3.09 -24.13 7.52
CA ILE A 183 2.21 -22.97 7.73
C ILE A 183 2.40 -21.93 6.62
N VAL A 184 3.66 -21.65 6.25
CA VAL A 184 3.96 -20.70 5.15
C VAL A 184 3.39 -21.22 3.83
N MET A 185 3.58 -22.50 3.51
CA MET A 185 3.01 -23.11 2.30
C MET A 185 1.49 -22.98 2.24
N GLU A 186 0.79 -23.31 3.32
CA GLU A 186 -0.67 -23.20 3.44
C GLU A 186 -1.15 -21.73 3.32
N GLY A 187 -0.29 -20.78 3.69
CA GLY A 187 -0.58 -19.35 3.65
C GLY A 187 -0.28 -18.64 2.32
N ILE A 188 0.47 -19.25 1.39
CA ILE A 188 0.84 -18.62 0.11
C ILE A 188 -0.39 -18.20 -0.70
N PRO A 189 -1.39 -19.08 -0.96
CA PRO A 189 -2.52 -18.73 -1.83
C PRO A 189 -3.27 -17.50 -1.31
N ARG A 190 -3.48 -17.43 0.01
CA ARG A 190 -4.14 -16.28 0.66
C ARG A 190 -3.33 -14.98 0.56
N ARG A 191 -2.00 -15.06 0.59
CA ARG A 191 -1.16 -13.85 0.50
C ARG A 191 -1.06 -13.34 -0.92
N LEU A 192 -0.92 -14.26 -1.87
CA LEU A 192 -1.03 -13.91 -3.28
C LEU A 192 -2.42 -13.33 -3.54
N SER A 193 -3.50 -13.95 -3.04
CA SER A 193 -4.89 -13.44 -3.14
C SER A 193 -4.99 -11.98 -2.69
N MET A 194 -4.38 -11.63 -1.56
CA MET A 194 -4.33 -10.25 -1.03
C MET A 194 -3.44 -9.29 -1.84
N LEU A 195 -2.57 -9.79 -2.72
CA LEU A 195 -1.85 -8.95 -3.69
C LEU A 195 -2.70 -8.62 -4.91
N TRP A 196 -3.78 -9.37 -5.19
CA TRP A 196 -4.80 -8.94 -6.16
C TRP A 196 -5.59 -7.72 -5.67
N ASP A 197 -5.53 -7.38 -4.37
CA ASP A 197 -6.09 -6.13 -3.81
C ASP A 197 -5.46 -4.87 -4.46
N ALA A 198 -4.37 -5.01 -5.22
CA ALA A 198 -3.85 -3.94 -6.08
C ALA A 198 -4.92 -3.37 -7.04
N ARG A 199 -5.89 -4.18 -7.47
CA ARG A 199 -7.03 -3.71 -8.27
C ARG A 199 -7.95 -2.77 -7.48
N GLU A 200 -8.17 -3.05 -6.20
CA GLU A 200 -8.98 -2.20 -5.33
C GLU A 200 -8.30 -0.86 -5.07
N ILE A 201 -6.97 -0.88 -4.89
CA ILE A 201 -6.13 0.32 -4.85
C ILE A 201 -6.33 1.15 -6.13
N LEU A 202 -6.22 0.54 -7.31
CA LEU A 202 -6.43 1.22 -8.59
C LEU A 202 -7.86 1.77 -8.74
N ALA A 203 -8.89 1.01 -8.36
CA ALA A 203 -10.27 1.48 -8.38
C ALA A 203 -10.47 2.71 -7.47
N CYS A 204 -9.86 2.70 -6.28
CA CYS A 204 -9.86 3.84 -5.37
C CYS A 204 -9.09 5.05 -5.96
N CYS A 205 -7.96 4.83 -6.63
CA CYS A 205 -7.24 5.88 -7.35
C CYS A 205 -8.09 6.52 -8.45
N ASN A 206 -8.82 5.71 -9.22
CA ASN A 206 -9.73 6.22 -10.25
C ASN A 206 -10.84 7.08 -9.63
N HIS A 207 -11.47 6.59 -8.56
CA HIS A 207 -12.47 7.33 -7.82
C HIS A 207 -11.92 8.67 -7.27
N LEU A 208 -10.69 8.66 -6.75
CA LEU A 208 -10.00 9.85 -6.29
C LEU A 208 -9.85 10.89 -7.41
N GLY A 209 -9.43 10.45 -8.61
CA GLY A 209 -9.34 11.31 -9.79
C GLY A 209 -10.68 11.95 -10.18
N GLU A 210 -11.78 11.20 -10.11
CA GLU A 210 -13.13 11.72 -10.34
C GLU A 210 -13.53 12.79 -9.30
N VAL A 211 -13.23 12.54 -8.02
CA VAL A 211 -13.50 13.50 -6.93
C VAL A 211 -12.70 14.79 -7.14
N MET A 212 -11.41 14.67 -7.44
CA MET A 212 -10.54 15.82 -7.73
C MET A 212 -11.07 16.62 -8.92
N SER A 213 -11.55 15.94 -9.97
CA SER A 213 -12.14 16.59 -11.14
C SER A 213 -13.42 17.35 -10.80
N ARG A 214 -14.31 16.78 -9.97
CA ARG A 214 -15.51 17.48 -9.49
C ARG A 214 -15.14 18.74 -8.70
N ILE A 215 -14.20 18.63 -7.77
CA ILE A 215 -13.70 19.77 -6.97
C ILE A 215 -13.08 20.83 -7.87
N GLN A 216 -12.32 20.45 -8.90
CA GLN A 216 -11.72 21.38 -9.85
C GLN A 216 -12.79 22.16 -10.64
N ILE A 217 -13.88 21.51 -11.02
CA ILE A 217 -15.02 22.18 -11.65
C ILE A 217 -15.64 23.19 -10.68
N ARG A 218 -15.79 22.83 -9.40
CA ARG A 218 -16.27 23.76 -8.36
C ARG A 218 -15.37 24.96 -8.19
N PHE A 219 -14.05 24.76 -8.23
CA PHE A 219 -13.10 25.87 -8.20
C PHE A 219 -13.27 26.85 -9.34
N ARG A 220 -13.93 26.50 -10.45
CA ARG A 220 -14.24 27.46 -11.53
C ARG A 220 -15.47 28.33 -11.25
N SER A 221 -16.40 27.92 -10.38
CA SER A 221 -17.58 28.71 -9.99
C SER A 221 -17.19 29.86 -9.04
N PRO A 222 -17.40 31.13 -9.45
CA PRO A 222 -17.17 32.28 -8.58
C PRO A 222 -18.03 32.26 -7.30
N GLU A 223 -19.27 31.80 -7.41
CA GLU A 223 -20.22 31.72 -6.29
C GLU A 223 -19.76 30.70 -5.26
N TRP A 224 -19.33 29.52 -5.72
CA TRP A 224 -18.80 28.47 -4.86
C TRP A 224 -17.53 28.94 -4.16
N ARG A 225 -16.61 29.59 -4.89
CA ARG A 225 -15.40 30.17 -4.30
C ARG A 225 -15.75 31.20 -3.24
N ALA A 226 -16.61 32.18 -3.55
CA ALA A 226 -17.00 33.22 -2.59
C ALA A 226 -17.61 32.64 -1.30
N TYR A 227 -18.36 31.55 -1.39
CA TYR A 227 -18.94 30.88 -0.21
C TYR A 227 -17.90 30.16 0.67
N TYR A 228 -16.84 29.61 0.08
CA TYR A 228 -15.83 28.81 0.79
C TYR A 228 -14.51 29.54 1.07
N THR A 229 -14.27 30.69 0.45
CA THR A 229 -13.09 31.52 0.72
C THR A 229 -13.07 31.96 2.19
N GLY A 230 -11.95 31.75 2.86
CA GLY A 230 -11.78 32.10 4.28
C GLY A 230 -12.50 31.19 5.29
N ARG A 231 -13.28 30.19 4.85
CA ARG A 231 -13.91 29.21 5.74
C ARG A 231 -12.86 28.30 6.37
N ARG A 232 -12.59 28.52 7.66
CA ARG A 232 -11.52 27.83 8.40
C ARG A 232 -11.69 26.33 8.46
N ASP A 233 -12.92 25.84 8.63
CA ASP A 233 -13.22 24.41 8.67
C ASP A 233 -12.83 23.70 7.37
N VAL A 234 -13.19 24.29 6.22
CA VAL A 234 -12.84 23.75 4.90
C VAL A 234 -11.34 23.86 4.60
N ILE A 235 -10.72 24.99 4.95
CA ILE A 235 -9.28 25.19 4.81
C ILE A 235 -8.51 24.17 5.67
N ASN A 236 -8.96 23.92 6.90
CA ASN A 236 -8.34 22.94 7.79
C ASN A 236 -8.50 21.53 7.23
N LEU A 237 -9.66 21.18 6.68
CA LEU A 237 -9.86 19.88 6.06
C LEU A 237 -8.91 19.65 4.87
N PHE A 238 -8.79 20.64 3.96
CA PHE A 238 -7.81 20.58 2.87
C PHE A 238 -6.37 20.48 3.37
N ALA A 239 -6.01 21.28 4.39
CA ALA A 239 -4.65 21.29 4.94
C ALA A 239 -4.29 19.95 5.57
N ASN A 240 -5.22 19.37 6.34
CA ASN A 240 -5.04 18.07 6.96
C ASN A 240 -4.91 16.99 5.89
N THR A 241 -5.84 16.91 4.93
CA THR A 241 -5.73 15.95 3.81
C THR A 241 -4.41 16.12 3.05
N SER A 242 -3.96 17.35 2.81
CA SER A 242 -2.66 17.61 2.18
C SER A 242 -1.49 17.04 2.98
N TYR A 243 -1.51 17.26 4.30
CA TYR A 243 -0.49 16.75 5.20
C TYR A 243 -0.45 15.22 5.20
N TYR A 244 -1.60 14.55 5.26
CA TYR A 244 -1.64 13.09 5.21
C TYR A 244 -1.13 12.53 3.88
N THR A 245 -1.50 13.15 2.76
CA THR A 245 -0.98 12.77 1.44
C THR A 245 0.54 12.92 1.36
N LEU A 246 1.10 13.99 1.94
CA LEU A 246 2.55 14.21 2.01
C LEU A 246 3.26 13.14 2.84
N VAL A 247 2.78 12.89 4.06
CA VAL A 247 3.32 11.85 4.95
C VAL A 247 3.29 10.49 4.27
N TRP A 248 2.26 10.22 3.48
CA TRP A 248 2.14 8.98 2.76
C TRP A 248 3.14 8.83 1.63
N ARG A 249 3.32 9.86 0.80
CA ARG A 249 4.35 9.88 -0.24
C ARG A 249 5.71 9.51 0.35
N ASP A 250 6.06 10.13 1.47
CA ASP A 250 7.33 9.88 2.16
C ASP A 250 7.39 8.44 2.73
N ARG A 251 6.25 7.88 3.19
CA ARG A 251 6.18 6.46 3.61
C ARG A 251 6.38 5.50 2.44
N VAL A 252 5.78 5.74 1.28
CA VAL A 252 5.95 4.87 0.10
C VAL A 252 7.41 4.88 -0.35
N GLU A 253 8.06 6.05 -0.37
CA GLU A 253 9.49 6.16 -0.67
C GLU A 253 10.34 5.36 0.33
N ASN A 254 9.97 5.40 1.62
CA ASN A 254 10.60 4.57 2.65
C ASN A 254 10.33 3.07 2.44
N HIS A 255 9.12 2.66 2.04
CA HIS A 255 8.78 1.26 1.74
C HIS A 255 9.62 0.71 0.59
N ILE A 256 9.80 1.49 -0.48
CA ILE A 256 10.67 1.16 -1.60
C ILE A 256 12.12 1.01 -1.11
N THR A 257 12.65 2.06 -0.49
CA THR A 257 14.08 2.18 -0.12
C THR A 257 14.49 1.19 0.96
N TYR A 258 13.72 1.08 2.03
CA TYR A 258 14.09 0.28 3.21
C TYR A 258 13.44 -1.10 3.22
N GLY A 259 12.25 -1.26 2.64
CA GLY A 259 11.50 -2.52 2.67
C GLY A 259 11.88 -3.47 1.53
N LEU A 260 11.93 -2.98 0.29
CA LEU A 260 12.11 -3.82 -0.89
C LEU A 260 13.54 -3.86 -1.42
N TYR A 261 14.25 -2.73 -1.51
CA TYR A 261 15.63 -2.73 -2.00
C TYR A 261 16.65 -3.39 -1.05
N LYS A 262 16.36 -3.38 0.25
CA LYS A 262 17.20 -4.08 1.25
C LYS A 262 17.20 -5.60 1.09
N PHE A 263 16.22 -6.16 0.36
CA PHE A 263 16.17 -7.58 0.02
C PHE A 263 17.27 -8.00 -0.98
N ASN A 264 17.82 -7.06 -1.77
CA ASN A 264 18.72 -7.38 -2.89
C ASN A 264 20.21 -7.43 -2.52
N THR A 265 20.59 -6.95 -1.33
CA THR A 265 21.95 -7.16 -0.84
C THR A 265 22.04 -8.57 -0.28
N GLN A 266 22.85 -9.43 -0.92
CA GLN A 266 23.24 -10.78 -0.44
C GLN A 266 23.65 -10.82 1.05
N VAL A 267 23.91 -9.66 1.65
CA VAL A 267 24.36 -9.51 3.02
C VAL A 267 23.22 -9.60 4.03
N GLU A 268 22.01 -9.11 3.77
CA GLU A 268 21.00 -9.06 4.83
C GLU A 268 19.58 -8.95 4.28
N LEU A 269 18.86 -10.06 4.25
CA LEU A 269 17.44 -10.03 4.61
C LEU A 269 17.31 -9.32 5.96
N ASN A 270 17.18 -8.00 5.97
CA ASN A 270 16.77 -7.22 7.14
C ASN A 270 15.27 -7.44 7.33
N ILE A 271 14.92 -8.71 7.55
CA ILE A 271 13.59 -9.14 7.94
C ILE A 271 13.36 -8.54 9.32
N ASP A 272 12.40 -7.62 9.39
CA ASP A 272 11.87 -7.16 10.66
C ASP A 272 11.11 -8.32 11.31
N ASN A 273 11.39 -8.59 12.59
CA ASN A 273 10.73 -9.65 13.37
C ASN A 273 9.19 -9.54 13.31
N ARG A 274 8.66 -8.34 13.04
CA ARG A 274 7.23 -8.09 12.85
C ARG A 274 6.61 -8.88 11.69
N TYR A 275 7.39 -9.30 10.69
CA TYR A 275 6.90 -9.99 9.47
C TYR A 275 7.07 -11.51 9.50
N VAL A 276 7.70 -12.06 10.54
CA VAL A 276 7.77 -13.52 10.79
C VAL A 276 6.40 -14.07 11.22
N GLY A 277 5.49 -13.18 11.64
CA GLY A 277 4.11 -13.49 12.01
C GLY A 277 4.00 -14.06 13.43
N PRO A 278 2.77 -14.32 13.93
CA PRO A 278 2.55 -14.86 15.28
C PRO A 278 3.07 -16.30 15.46
N TRP A 279 3.62 -16.89 14.41
CA TRP A 279 3.97 -18.31 14.32
C TRP A 279 5.43 -18.61 14.69
N ASP A 280 6.23 -17.58 14.98
CA ASP A 280 7.55 -17.71 15.63
C ASP A 280 7.67 -16.77 16.85
N PRO A 281 6.82 -16.95 17.89
CA PRO A 281 6.77 -16.03 19.03
C PRO A 281 8.07 -16.00 19.85
N THR A 282 8.94 -17.00 19.69
CA THR A 282 10.23 -17.12 20.37
C THR A 282 11.41 -16.64 19.53
N GLU A 283 11.15 -16.16 18.30
CA GLU A 283 12.15 -15.82 17.29
C GLU A 283 13.10 -17.00 16.98
N PHE A 284 12.63 -18.23 17.15
CA PHE A 284 13.42 -19.44 16.96
C PHE A 284 13.83 -19.60 15.50
N VAL A 285 12.88 -19.49 14.57
CA VAL A 285 13.13 -19.60 13.12
C VAL A 285 14.06 -18.48 12.68
N TRP A 286 13.85 -17.27 13.21
CA TRP A 286 14.71 -16.13 12.95
C TRP A 286 16.15 -16.33 13.44
N LYS A 287 16.32 -16.75 14.71
CA LYS A 287 17.63 -17.07 15.29
C LYS A 287 18.32 -18.22 14.55
N TRP A 288 17.55 -19.23 14.15
CA TRP A 288 18.07 -20.36 13.38
C TRP A 288 18.55 -19.91 12.00
N TYR A 289 17.78 -19.09 11.28
CA TYR A 289 18.23 -18.50 10.01
C TYR A 289 19.51 -17.68 10.17
N ARG A 290 19.64 -16.88 11.23
CA ARG A 290 20.89 -16.16 11.54
C ARG A 290 22.07 -17.06 11.86
N PHE A 291 21.83 -18.22 12.48
CA PHE A 291 22.88 -19.15 12.89
C PHE A 291 23.45 -19.95 11.71
N TRP A 292 22.61 -20.31 10.73
CA TRP A 292 23.01 -21.08 9.55
C TRP A 292 23.42 -20.21 8.36
N ARG A 293 23.76 -18.95 8.66
CA ARG A 293 24.28 -17.98 7.71
C ARG A 293 25.81 -18.00 7.69
#